data_AF-B5TV14-F1
#
_entry.id   AF-B5TV14-F1
#
_cell.length_a   1.000
_cell.length_b   1.000
_cell.length_c   1.000
_cell.angle_alpha   90.00
_cell.angle_beta   90.00
_cell.angle_gamma   90.00
#
_symmetry.space_group_name_H-M   'P 1'
#
loop_
_entity.id
_entity.type
_entity.pdbx_description
1 polymer ?
#
loop_
_entity_poly.entity_id
_entity_poly.type
_entity_poly.pdbx_seq_one_letter_code
_entity_poly.pdbx_strand_id
1 'polypeptide(L)'
;LNVTDIAGLVKGASEGQGLGNAFLSHIKACDALFHMTRAFEDDDVTHVEGDVNPVRDLEIILDELRLKDIEYINNVYDKLFKLVERGNDKKLKPEYDTVCKVKSLLEEEKRHVRFSDWDVKEIEVLNRHLLITSKPMIYLVNLSEKDFIRKKNKWLMKIKEWIDANDPGAILIPFSGVFEYALLDMEPDARKDFLKEKGATSALDKIILQGYNALQLM
;
A
#
# COMPACT_ATOMS: atom_id res chain seq x y z
N LEU A 1 -12.14 5.65 -12.08
CA LEU A 1 -11.42 5.08 -10.92
C LEU A 1 -12.45 4.87 -9.81
N ASN A 2 -12.53 3.68 -9.24
CA ASN A 2 -13.36 3.43 -8.07
C ASN A 2 -12.44 3.38 -6.83
N VAL A 3 -12.77 4.13 -5.78
CA VAL A 3 -11.93 4.25 -4.57
C VAL A 3 -12.75 3.79 -3.38
N THR A 4 -12.22 2.83 -2.64
CA THR A 4 -12.83 2.31 -1.41
C THR A 4 -12.01 2.80 -0.23
N ASP A 5 -12.68 3.41 0.75
CA ASP A 5 -12.04 3.79 2.01
C ASP A 5 -11.84 2.55 2.87
N ILE A 6 -10.65 2.42 3.45
CA ILE A 6 -10.29 1.31 4.31
C ILE A 6 -9.65 1.90 5.58
N ALA A 7 -10.24 1.57 6.74
CA ALA A 7 -9.87 2.14 8.04
C ALA A 7 -8.39 1.95 8.42
N GLY A 8 -7.74 2.87 9.12
CA GLY A 8 -6.31 2.76 9.43
C GLY A 8 -5.88 1.42 10.08
N LEU A 9 -4.77 0.86 9.60
CA LEU A 9 -4.14 -0.34 10.17
C LEU A 9 -3.10 0.06 11.22
N VAL A 10 -3.02 -0.73 12.28
CA VAL A 10 -2.12 -0.52 13.41
C VAL A 10 -1.24 -1.76 13.59
N LYS A 11 -0.12 -1.61 14.30
CA LYS A 11 0.73 -2.74 14.66
C LYS A 11 -0.06 -3.83 15.39
N GLY A 12 0.16 -5.10 15.02
CA GLY A 12 -0.56 -6.26 15.55
C GLY A 12 -1.90 -6.55 14.86
N ALA A 13 -2.23 -5.85 13.77
CA ALA A 13 -3.48 -6.07 13.04
C ALA A 13 -3.58 -7.48 12.43
N SER A 14 -2.46 -8.06 11.98
CA SER A 14 -2.39 -9.44 11.50
C SER A 14 -2.69 -10.47 12.60
N GLU A 15 -2.32 -10.17 13.85
CA GLU A 15 -2.58 -11.00 15.04
C GLU A 15 -3.98 -10.81 15.63
N GLY A 16 -4.82 -9.98 15.01
CA GLY A 16 -6.19 -9.72 15.45
C GLY A 16 -6.34 -8.65 16.52
N GLN A 17 -5.31 -7.82 16.75
CA GLN A 17 -5.47 -6.62 17.57
C GLN A 17 -6.26 -5.57 16.78
N GLY A 18 -7.32 -5.02 17.39
CA GLY A 18 -8.20 -4.01 16.77
C GLY A 18 -9.10 -4.56 15.64
N LEU A 19 -9.30 -3.77 14.58
CA LEU A 19 -10.17 -4.08 13.43
C LEU A 19 -9.45 -4.83 12.27
N GLY A 20 -8.22 -5.32 12.50
CA GLY A 20 -7.29 -5.77 11.47
C GLY A 20 -7.77 -6.87 10.53
N ASN A 21 -8.49 -7.88 11.04
CA ASN A 21 -8.96 -9.00 10.20
C ASN A 21 -10.03 -8.59 9.18
N ALA A 22 -10.98 -7.73 9.56
CA ALA A 22 -11.99 -7.21 8.63
C ALA A 22 -11.33 -6.29 7.58
N PHE A 23 -10.39 -5.47 8.02
CA PHE A 23 -9.63 -4.56 7.17
C PHE A 23 -8.85 -5.28 6.06
N LEU A 24 -8.13 -6.35 6.40
CA LEU A 24 -7.32 -7.11 5.43
C LEU A 24 -8.20 -7.83 4.38
N SER A 25 -9.42 -8.20 4.74
CA SER A 25 -10.39 -8.76 3.79
C SER A 25 -10.85 -7.72 2.76
N HIS A 26 -11.01 -6.45 3.16
CA HIS A 26 -11.36 -5.37 2.25
C HIS A 26 -10.21 -5.03 1.29
N ILE A 27 -8.97 -5.01 1.78
CA ILE A 27 -7.78 -4.83 0.91
C ILE A 27 -7.73 -5.91 -0.18
N LYS A 28 -8.04 -7.16 0.17
CA LYS A 28 -8.01 -8.26 -0.79
C LYS A 28 -8.96 -8.03 -1.97
N ALA A 29 -10.06 -7.32 -1.75
CA ALA A 29 -11.06 -6.96 -2.77
C ALA A 29 -10.66 -5.77 -3.65
N CYS A 30 -9.57 -5.06 -3.35
CA CYS A 30 -9.06 -3.96 -4.16
C CYS A 30 -7.90 -4.42 -5.05
N ASP A 31 -7.69 -3.77 -6.19
CA ASP A 31 -6.64 -4.15 -7.14
C ASP A 31 -5.33 -3.36 -6.97
N ALA A 32 -5.40 -2.17 -6.37
CA ALA A 32 -4.26 -1.31 -6.08
C ALA A 32 -4.46 -0.59 -4.74
N LEU A 33 -3.37 -0.12 -4.13
CA LEU A 33 -3.42 0.55 -2.82
C LEU A 33 -2.93 1.99 -2.91
N PHE A 34 -3.72 2.91 -2.36
CA PHE A 34 -3.22 4.22 -1.95
C PHE A 34 -2.73 4.11 -0.50
N HIS A 35 -1.41 3.99 -0.33
CA HIS A 35 -0.82 3.98 1.00
C HIS A 35 -0.63 5.42 1.48
N MET A 36 -1.57 5.88 2.29
CA MET A 36 -1.47 7.20 2.92
C MET A 36 -0.53 7.17 4.13
N THR A 37 0.34 8.16 4.27
CA THR A 37 1.20 8.34 5.46
C THR A 37 1.13 9.78 5.97
N ARG A 38 1.18 9.95 7.30
CA ARG A 38 1.11 11.27 7.96
C ARG A 38 2.52 11.87 8.05
N ALA A 39 2.70 13.05 7.47
CA ALA A 39 3.96 13.79 7.52
C ALA A 39 3.80 15.21 8.08
N PHE A 40 2.79 15.44 8.92
CA PHE A 40 2.56 16.69 9.64
C PHE A 40 2.39 16.45 11.14
N GLU A 41 2.82 17.43 11.93
CA GLU A 41 2.59 17.48 13.38
C GLU A 41 1.35 18.35 13.63
N ASP A 42 0.52 17.90 14.55
CA ASP A 42 -0.68 18.58 15.00
C ASP A 42 -0.98 18.10 16.42
N ASP A 43 -0.99 19.03 17.38
CA ASP A 43 -1.18 18.75 18.80
C ASP A 43 -2.60 18.27 19.11
N ASP A 44 -3.57 18.58 18.23
CA ASP A 44 -4.97 18.16 18.37
C ASP A 44 -5.23 16.75 17.81
N VAL A 45 -4.24 16.13 17.17
CA VAL A 45 -4.38 14.82 16.51
C VAL A 45 -3.40 13.80 17.08
N THR A 46 -3.90 12.92 17.93
CA THR A 46 -3.12 11.82 18.52
C THR A 46 -2.59 10.85 17.47
N HIS A 47 -1.32 10.46 17.60
CA HIS A 47 -0.72 9.40 16.78
C HIS A 47 -0.84 8.06 17.49
N VAL A 48 -1.20 6.99 16.77
CA VAL A 48 -1.38 5.65 17.35
C VAL A 48 -0.10 5.16 18.05
N GLU A 49 1.05 5.39 17.43
CA GLU A 49 2.37 5.05 17.98
C GLU A 49 2.95 6.13 18.93
N GLY A 50 2.15 7.12 19.34
CA GLY A 50 2.56 8.20 20.24
C GLY A 50 3.19 9.41 19.55
N ASP A 51 4.22 9.21 18.73
CA ASP A 51 4.89 10.27 17.95
C ASP A 51 4.72 10.08 16.43
N VAL A 52 4.81 11.17 15.67
CA VAL A 52 4.73 11.14 14.20
C VAL A 52 6.06 10.66 13.62
N ASN A 53 6.09 9.46 13.06
CA ASN A 53 7.25 8.93 12.33
C ASN A 53 6.79 8.12 11.10
N PRO A 54 6.56 8.80 9.95
CA PRO A 54 6.02 8.15 8.76
C PRO A 54 6.90 7.01 8.24
N VAL A 55 8.22 7.01 8.48
CA VAL A 55 9.09 5.90 8.04
C VAL A 55 8.78 4.63 8.83
N ARG A 56 8.67 4.74 10.16
CA ARG A 56 8.25 3.62 11.02
C ARG A 56 6.85 3.14 10.62
N ASP A 57 5.94 4.07 10.36
CA ASP A 57 4.55 3.71 10.05
C ASP A 57 4.47 2.96 8.72
N LEU A 58 5.24 3.36 7.70
CA LEU A 58 5.36 2.63 6.44
C LEU A 58 5.91 1.20 6.64
N GLU A 59 6.93 1.04 7.49
CA GLU A 59 7.49 -0.28 7.83
C GLU A 59 6.46 -1.19 8.50
N ILE A 60 5.73 -0.66 9.49
CA ILE A 60 4.69 -1.40 10.19
C ILE A 60 3.65 -1.89 9.18
N ILE A 61 3.14 -1.01 8.31
CA ILE A 61 2.11 -1.42 7.34
C ILE A 61 2.65 -2.47 6.37
N LEU A 62 3.85 -2.30 5.78
CA LEU A 62 4.39 -3.30 4.86
C LEU A 62 4.57 -4.66 5.54
N ASP A 63 5.06 -4.69 6.79
CA ASP A 63 5.21 -5.94 7.52
C ASP A 63 3.87 -6.61 7.82
N GLU A 64 2.84 -5.85 8.19
CA GLU A 64 1.51 -6.38 8.47
C GLU A 64 0.84 -6.97 7.23
N LEU A 65 1.00 -6.33 6.05
CA LEU A 65 0.53 -6.89 4.78
C LEU A 65 1.25 -8.21 4.44
N ARG A 66 2.57 -8.27 4.70
CA ARG A 66 3.39 -9.47 4.49
C ARG A 66 2.99 -10.60 5.42
N LEU A 67 2.83 -10.31 6.71
CA LEU A 67 2.39 -11.29 7.72
C LEU A 67 1.03 -11.88 7.36
N LYS A 68 0.13 -11.08 6.78
CA LYS A 68 -1.17 -11.61 6.36
C LYS A 68 -1.09 -12.55 5.17
N ASP A 69 -0.25 -12.23 4.19
CA ASP A 69 -0.01 -13.13 3.07
C ASP A 69 0.68 -14.43 3.54
N ILE A 70 1.57 -14.37 4.53
CA ILE A 70 2.19 -15.55 5.15
C ILE A 70 1.14 -16.47 5.77
N GLU A 71 0.23 -15.92 6.59
CA GLU A 71 -0.85 -16.69 7.20
C GLU A 71 -1.70 -17.41 6.14
N TYR A 72 -2.07 -16.69 5.08
CA TYR A 72 -2.84 -17.25 3.98
C TYR A 72 -2.06 -18.33 3.22
N ILE A 73 -0.80 -18.07 2.87
CA ILE A 73 0.04 -18.98 2.08
C ILE A 73 0.38 -20.25 2.85
N ASN A 74 0.57 -20.18 4.17
CA ASN A 74 0.78 -21.38 5.00
C ASN A 74 -0.42 -22.33 4.96
N ASN A 75 -1.64 -21.78 5.02
CA ASN A 75 -2.86 -22.58 4.88
C ASN A 75 -3.01 -23.24 3.49
N VAL A 76 -2.55 -22.56 2.44
CA VAL A 76 -2.54 -23.11 1.07
C VAL A 76 -1.46 -24.19 0.94
N TYR A 77 -0.25 -23.89 1.42
CA TYR A 77 0.90 -24.80 1.42
C TYR A 77 0.55 -26.13 2.08
N ASP A 78 -0.03 -26.12 3.29
CA ASP A 78 -0.34 -27.34 4.03
C ASP A 78 -1.31 -28.27 3.28
N LYS A 79 -2.24 -27.69 2.51
CA LYS A 79 -3.18 -28.45 1.67
C LYS A 79 -2.45 -29.05 0.47
N LEU A 80 -1.67 -28.25 -0.25
CA LEU A 80 -0.93 -28.69 -1.42
C LEU A 80 0.14 -29.73 -1.06
N PHE A 81 0.86 -29.55 0.04
CA PHE A 81 1.85 -30.50 0.55
C PHE A 81 1.26 -31.89 0.75
N LYS A 82 0.06 -31.99 1.35
CA LYS A 82 -0.63 -33.27 1.53
C LYS A 82 -1.00 -33.92 0.21
N LEU A 83 -1.43 -33.15 -0.79
CA LEU A 83 -1.86 -33.68 -2.09
C LEU A 83 -0.69 -34.07 -2.99
N VAL A 84 0.36 -33.25 -2.99
CA VAL A 84 1.53 -33.41 -3.88
C VAL A 84 2.55 -34.37 -3.27
N GLU A 85 3.06 -34.08 -2.08
CA GLU A 85 4.17 -34.86 -1.49
C GLU A 85 3.68 -36.19 -0.89
N ARG A 86 2.49 -36.22 -0.27
CA ARG A 86 1.93 -37.47 0.28
C ARG A 86 1.01 -38.20 -0.69
N GLY A 87 0.22 -37.46 -1.48
CA GLY A 87 -0.74 -38.01 -2.44
C GLY A 87 -0.18 -38.28 -3.83
N ASN A 88 1.04 -37.78 -4.13
CA ASN A 88 1.72 -37.92 -5.42
C ASN A 88 0.91 -37.35 -6.62
N ASP A 89 0.05 -36.35 -6.38
CA ASP A 89 -0.71 -35.69 -7.45
C ASP A 89 0.18 -34.71 -8.23
N LYS A 90 0.79 -35.23 -9.30
CA LYS A 90 1.69 -34.47 -10.17
C LYS A 90 1.01 -33.28 -10.87
N LYS A 91 -0.32 -33.22 -10.97
CA LYS A 91 -1.02 -32.11 -11.61
C LYS A 91 -0.92 -30.82 -10.81
N LEU A 92 -0.82 -30.93 -9.47
CA LEU A 92 -0.72 -29.80 -8.56
C LEU A 92 0.73 -29.38 -8.28
N LYS A 93 1.71 -30.12 -8.80
CA LYS A 93 3.13 -29.84 -8.57
C LYS A 93 3.56 -28.42 -8.97
N PRO A 94 3.14 -27.87 -10.13
CA PRO A 94 3.51 -26.50 -10.49
C PRO A 94 2.98 -25.46 -9.49
N GLU A 95 1.73 -25.60 -9.04
CA GLU A 95 1.15 -24.69 -8.05
C GLU A 95 1.86 -24.80 -6.69
N TYR A 96 2.14 -26.03 -6.25
CA TYR A 96 2.88 -26.28 -5.02
C TYR A 96 4.28 -25.66 -5.05
N ASP A 97 5.02 -25.82 -6.15
CA ASP A 97 6.37 -25.27 -6.29
C ASP A 97 6.36 -23.74 -6.25
N THR A 98 5.40 -23.09 -6.92
CA THR A 98 5.21 -21.63 -6.84
C THR A 98 4.86 -21.20 -5.41
N VAL A 99 3.95 -21.90 -4.73
CA VAL A 99 3.57 -21.60 -3.33
C VAL A 99 4.76 -21.77 -2.39
N CYS A 100 5.64 -22.75 -2.60
CA CYS A 100 6.88 -22.91 -1.85
C CYS A 100 7.80 -21.70 -2.02
N LYS A 101 7.98 -21.23 -3.27
CA LYS A 101 8.78 -20.05 -3.59
C LYS A 101 8.20 -18.79 -2.94
N VAL A 102 6.88 -18.58 -3.01
CA VAL A 102 6.20 -17.47 -2.34
C VAL A 102 6.39 -17.52 -0.82
N LYS A 103 6.25 -18.69 -0.21
CA LYS A 103 6.46 -18.87 1.23
C LYS A 103 7.88 -18.49 1.66
N SER A 104 8.91 -19.00 0.98
CA SER A 104 10.31 -18.67 1.25
C SER A 104 10.58 -17.17 1.09
N LEU A 105 10.06 -16.55 0.01
CA LEU A 105 10.16 -15.11 -0.22
C LEU A 105 9.58 -14.26 0.92
N LEU A 106 8.36 -14.62 1.37
CA LEU A 106 7.66 -13.85 2.40
C LEU A 106 8.26 -14.06 3.79
N GLU A 107 8.65 -15.28 4.15
CA GLU A 107 9.10 -15.62 5.51
C GLU A 107 10.60 -15.45 5.72
N GLU A 108 11.42 -15.92 4.77
CA GLU A 108 12.87 -15.99 4.90
C GLU A 108 13.52 -14.70 4.36
N GLU A 109 13.16 -14.30 3.15
CA GLU A 109 13.68 -13.06 2.53
C GLU A 109 12.96 -11.79 3.04
N LYS A 110 11.82 -11.96 3.73
CA LYS A 110 10.97 -10.87 4.23
C LYS A 110 10.60 -9.85 3.16
N ARG A 111 10.35 -10.32 1.94
CA ARG A 111 10.11 -9.48 0.77
C ARG A 111 8.69 -9.67 0.23
N HIS A 112 8.10 -8.58 -0.27
CA HIS A 112 6.77 -8.62 -0.89
C HIS A 112 6.80 -9.30 -2.27
N VAL A 113 5.70 -9.96 -2.63
CA VAL A 113 5.59 -10.76 -3.87
C VAL A 113 5.88 -9.94 -5.13
N ARG A 114 5.41 -8.69 -5.21
CA ARG A 114 5.58 -7.84 -6.40
C ARG A 114 7.01 -7.45 -6.74
N PHE A 115 7.98 -7.71 -5.86
CA PHE A 115 9.38 -7.33 -6.08
C PHE A 115 10.23 -8.45 -6.69
N SER A 116 9.71 -9.67 -6.77
CA SER A 116 10.44 -10.80 -7.32
C SER A 116 10.08 -11.04 -8.78
N ASP A 117 11.02 -11.65 -9.51
CA ASP A 117 10.79 -12.09 -10.87
C ASP A 117 10.00 -13.40 -10.87
N TRP A 118 8.90 -13.39 -11.62
CA TRP A 118 8.00 -14.52 -11.79
C TRP A 118 7.86 -14.84 -13.27
N ASP A 119 7.90 -16.13 -13.62
CA ASP A 119 7.58 -16.56 -14.97
C ASP A 119 6.06 -16.51 -15.23
N VAL A 120 5.66 -16.66 -16.49
CA VAL A 120 4.25 -16.57 -16.91
C VAL A 120 3.35 -17.58 -16.16
N LYS A 121 3.84 -18.80 -15.92
CA LYS A 121 3.07 -19.85 -15.23
C LYS A 121 2.97 -19.56 -13.74
N GLU A 122 4.04 -19.04 -13.14
CA GLU A 122 4.02 -18.58 -11.76
C GLU A 122 3.02 -17.43 -11.58
N ILE A 123 3.00 -16.46 -12.50
CA ILE A 123 2.03 -15.35 -12.49
C ILE A 123 0.59 -15.86 -12.57
N GLU A 124 0.30 -16.85 -13.42
CA GLU A 124 -1.03 -17.48 -13.47
C GLU A 124 -1.44 -18.10 -12.13
N VAL A 125 -0.49 -18.72 -11.41
CA VAL A 125 -0.73 -19.24 -10.06
C VAL A 125 -1.01 -18.10 -9.08
N LEU A 126 -0.16 -17.07 -9.05
CA LEU A 126 -0.30 -15.92 -8.14
C LEU A 126 -1.64 -15.19 -8.30
N ASN A 127 -2.10 -15.00 -9.53
CA ASN A 127 -3.37 -14.34 -9.84
C ASN A 127 -4.60 -15.08 -9.27
N ARG A 128 -4.50 -16.40 -9.02
CA ARG A 128 -5.59 -17.17 -8.38
C ARG A 128 -5.63 -16.97 -6.85
N HIS A 129 -4.51 -16.60 -6.25
CA HIS A 129 -4.41 -16.43 -4.80
C HIS A 129 -4.75 -15.01 -4.33
N LEU A 130 -4.60 -14.01 -5.21
CA LEU A 130 -4.90 -12.59 -4.96
C LEU A 130 -4.20 -12.08 -3.70
N LEU A 131 -2.88 -12.30 -3.64
CA LEU A 131 -2.05 -11.87 -2.53
C LEU A 131 -2.07 -10.35 -2.39
N ILE A 132 -1.94 -9.86 -1.17
CA ILE A 132 -1.99 -8.43 -0.88
C ILE A 132 -0.69 -7.76 -1.36
N THR A 133 0.44 -8.39 -1.07
CA THR A 133 1.79 -7.91 -1.41
C THR A 133 2.14 -8.01 -2.90
N SER A 134 1.25 -8.57 -3.73
CA SER A 134 1.39 -8.51 -5.19
C SER A 134 0.75 -7.26 -5.80
N LYS A 135 -0.06 -6.51 -5.04
CA LYS A 135 -0.80 -5.33 -5.54
C LYS A 135 0.14 -4.12 -5.69
N PRO A 136 0.00 -3.30 -6.75
CA PRO A 136 0.73 -2.05 -6.87
C PRO A 136 0.31 -1.06 -5.76
N MET A 137 1.27 -0.25 -5.30
CA MET A 137 1.05 0.77 -4.28
C MET A 137 1.46 2.15 -4.77
N ILE A 138 0.67 3.16 -4.39
CA ILE A 138 0.97 4.58 -4.57
C ILE A 138 1.02 5.22 -3.18
N TYR A 139 2.13 5.88 -2.85
CA TYR A 139 2.33 6.52 -1.56
C TYR A 139 1.80 7.94 -1.58
N LEU A 140 0.81 8.22 -0.74
CA LEU A 140 0.24 9.54 -0.54
C LEU A 140 0.79 10.13 0.76
N VAL A 141 1.69 11.10 0.63
CA VAL A 141 2.32 11.74 1.79
C VAL A 141 1.49 12.97 2.16
N ASN A 142 0.71 12.85 3.24
CA ASN A 142 -0.17 13.92 3.71
C ASN A 142 0.65 14.95 4.52
N LEU A 143 0.69 16.18 4.02
CA LEU A 143 1.43 17.31 4.58
C LEU A 143 0.48 18.35 5.16
N SER A 144 1.01 19.21 6.02
CA SER A 144 0.31 20.46 6.36
C SER A 144 0.21 21.34 5.12
N GLU A 145 -0.80 22.20 5.06
CA GLU A 145 -1.00 23.14 3.96
C GLU A 145 0.28 23.98 3.72
N LYS A 146 0.88 24.47 4.80
CA LYS A 146 2.12 25.25 4.77
C LYS A 146 3.27 24.49 4.09
N ASP A 147 3.45 23.22 4.44
CA ASP A 147 4.53 22.38 3.92
C ASP A 147 4.33 22.00 2.47
N PHE A 148 3.07 21.75 2.10
CA PHE A 148 2.65 21.49 0.73
C PHE A 148 2.91 22.68 -0.18
N ILE A 149 2.45 23.88 0.21
CA ILE A 149 2.63 25.12 -0.58
C ILE A 149 4.11 25.45 -0.76
N ARG A 150 4.91 25.40 0.32
CA ARG A 150 6.35 25.71 0.26
C ARG A 150 7.20 24.59 -0.35
N LYS A 151 6.60 23.43 -0.67
CA LYS A 151 7.26 22.23 -1.22
C LYS A 151 8.44 21.76 -0.37
N LYS A 152 8.33 21.85 0.95
CA LYS A 152 9.39 21.47 1.90
C LYS A 152 8.79 20.91 3.18
N ASN A 153 9.26 19.73 3.55
CA ASN A 153 8.88 19.02 4.77
C ASN A 153 10.04 18.15 5.25
N LYS A 154 10.15 17.96 6.57
CA LYS A 154 11.27 17.24 7.20
C LYS A 154 11.28 15.74 6.92
N TRP A 155 10.14 15.16 6.54
CA TRP A 155 9.97 13.73 6.30
C TRP A 155 10.09 13.32 4.83
N LEU A 156 9.80 14.22 3.88
CA LEU A 156 9.74 13.88 2.44
C LEU A 156 10.99 13.17 1.94
N MET A 157 12.19 13.66 2.30
CA MET A 157 13.45 13.04 1.88
C MET A 157 13.61 11.64 2.48
N LYS A 158 13.35 11.49 3.79
CA LYS A 158 13.44 10.19 4.47
C LYS A 158 12.45 9.18 3.93
N ILE A 159 11.22 9.60 3.64
CA ILE A 159 10.19 8.76 3.03
C ILE A 159 10.61 8.33 1.63
N LYS A 160 11.15 9.26 0.81
CA LYS A 160 11.61 8.95 -0.54
C LYS A 160 12.76 7.94 -0.53
N GLU A 161 13.76 8.15 0.31
CA GLU A 161 14.90 7.24 0.49
C GLU A 161 14.42 5.84 0.93
N TRP A 162 13.48 5.79 1.87
CA TRP A 162 12.92 4.54 2.33
C TRP A 162 12.13 3.81 1.23
N ILE A 163 11.31 4.53 0.46
CA ILE A 163 10.57 3.96 -0.68
C ILE A 163 11.53 3.44 -1.74
N ASP A 164 12.59 4.19 -2.07
CA ASP A 164 13.57 3.75 -3.08
C ASP A 164 14.30 2.47 -2.68
N ALA A 165 14.53 2.28 -1.38
CA ALA A 165 15.17 1.09 -0.85
C ALA A 165 14.21 -0.13 -0.75
N ASN A 166 12.94 0.10 -0.42
CA ASN A 166 11.99 -0.98 -0.07
C ASN A 166 10.91 -1.26 -1.13
N ASP A 167 10.62 -0.30 -2.00
CA ASP A 167 9.61 -0.36 -3.06
C ASP A 167 10.07 0.43 -4.30
N PRO A 168 11.14 -0.06 -4.96
CA PRO A 168 11.79 0.68 -6.03
C PRO A 168 10.85 0.94 -7.20
N GLY A 169 10.77 2.21 -7.61
CA GLY A 169 9.92 2.65 -8.71
C GLY A 169 8.49 3.01 -8.31
N ALA A 170 8.13 2.89 -7.02
CA ALA A 170 6.83 3.32 -6.56
C ALA A 170 6.63 4.84 -6.61
N ILE A 171 5.38 5.21 -6.81
CA ILE A 171 4.99 6.60 -6.99
C ILE A 171 4.77 7.24 -5.62
N LEU A 172 5.47 8.34 -5.37
CA LEU A 172 5.27 9.20 -4.20
C LEU A 172 4.55 10.48 -4.65
N ILE A 173 3.39 10.76 -4.05
CA ILE A 173 2.63 11.99 -4.27
C ILE A 173 2.48 12.74 -2.94
N PRO A 174 3.20 13.86 -2.76
CA PRO A 174 2.93 14.78 -1.66
C PRO A 174 1.60 15.49 -1.93
N PHE A 175 0.74 15.55 -0.92
CA PHE A 175 -0.52 16.30 -0.97
C PHE A 175 -0.82 16.89 0.41
N SER A 176 -1.81 17.76 0.51
CA SER A 176 -2.34 18.19 1.81
C SER A 176 -3.85 18.02 1.82
N GLY A 177 -4.34 17.13 2.68
CA GLY A 177 -5.78 16.89 2.82
C GLY A 177 -6.54 18.17 3.20
N VAL A 178 -5.95 19.01 4.07
CA VAL A 178 -6.53 20.31 4.46
C VAL A 178 -6.63 21.25 3.26
N PHE A 179 -5.58 21.33 2.45
CA PHE A 179 -5.57 22.16 1.24
C PHE A 179 -6.60 21.67 0.22
N GLU A 180 -6.66 20.37 -0.05
CA GLU A 180 -7.63 19.81 -1.00
C GLU A 180 -9.07 19.97 -0.52
N TYR A 181 -9.30 19.83 0.79
CA TYR A 181 -10.62 20.03 1.38
C TYR A 181 -11.09 21.48 1.24
N ALA A 182 -10.20 22.46 1.42
CA ALA A 182 -10.52 23.86 1.21
C ALA A 182 -10.96 24.17 -0.24
N LEU A 183 -10.45 23.42 -1.22
CA LEU A 183 -10.81 23.60 -2.64
C LEU A 183 -12.15 22.96 -3.01
N LEU A 184 -12.71 22.07 -2.17
CA LEU A 184 -13.86 21.22 -2.51
C LEU A 184 -15.11 22.06 -2.83
N ASP A 185 -15.39 23.06 -1.98
CA ASP A 185 -16.61 23.88 -2.04
C ASP A 185 -16.40 25.23 -2.75
N MET A 186 -15.24 25.41 -3.39
CA MET A 186 -14.93 26.64 -4.13
C MET A 186 -15.48 26.58 -5.55
N GLU A 187 -16.16 27.65 -5.96
CA GLU A 187 -16.54 27.86 -7.36
C GLU A 187 -15.30 27.90 -8.28
N PRO A 188 -15.39 27.49 -9.56
CA PRO A 188 -14.24 27.32 -10.45
C PRO A 188 -13.33 28.56 -10.56
N ASP A 189 -13.92 29.75 -10.65
CA ASP A 189 -13.16 31.01 -10.74
C ASP A 189 -12.46 31.33 -9.41
N ALA A 190 -13.15 31.18 -8.29
CA ALA A 190 -12.59 31.38 -6.95
C ALA A 190 -11.47 30.37 -6.66
N ARG A 191 -11.65 29.11 -7.06
CA ARG A 191 -10.62 28.06 -6.95
C ARG A 191 -9.37 28.43 -7.74
N LYS A 192 -9.54 28.93 -8.98
CA LYS A 192 -8.41 29.34 -9.83
C LYS A 192 -7.64 30.50 -9.22
N ASP A 193 -8.33 31.49 -8.69
CA ASP A 193 -7.71 32.64 -8.03
C ASP A 193 -6.99 32.22 -6.74
N PHE A 194 -7.60 31.35 -5.93
CA PHE A 194 -6.99 30.80 -4.72
C PHE A 194 -5.70 30.02 -5.01
N LEU A 195 -5.72 29.12 -6.01
CA LEU A 195 -4.53 28.36 -6.43
C LEU A 195 -3.40 29.29 -6.89
N LYS A 196 -3.75 30.35 -7.63
CA LYS A 196 -2.80 31.37 -8.11
C LYS A 196 -2.21 32.19 -6.96
N GLU A 197 -3.04 32.60 -6.00
CA GLU A 197 -2.61 33.33 -4.81
C GLU A 197 -1.66 32.50 -3.94
N LYS A 198 -2.02 31.24 -3.68
CA LYS A 198 -1.22 30.32 -2.88
C LYS A 198 0.02 29.81 -3.61
N GLY A 199 0.10 29.96 -4.94
CA GLY A 199 1.22 29.46 -5.76
C GLY A 199 1.33 27.93 -5.75
N ALA A 200 0.21 27.23 -5.55
CA ALA A 200 0.12 25.79 -5.45
C ALA A 200 -0.97 25.23 -6.38
N THR A 201 -0.87 23.96 -6.73
CA THR A 201 -1.84 23.25 -7.57
C THR A 201 -2.42 22.09 -6.80
N SER A 202 -3.68 21.73 -7.06
CA SER A 202 -4.29 20.52 -6.51
C SER A 202 -3.50 19.28 -6.95
N ALA A 203 -3.33 18.33 -6.03
CA ALA A 203 -2.75 17.03 -6.25
C ALA A 203 -3.80 15.96 -6.60
N LEU A 204 -5.10 16.22 -6.40
CA LEU A 204 -6.16 15.22 -6.62
C LEU A 204 -6.19 14.67 -8.04
N ASP A 205 -6.09 15.53 -9.06
CA ASP A 205 -6.07 15.08 -10.46
C ASP A 205 -4.88 14.14 -10.72
N LYS A 206 -3.73 14.44 -10.13
CA LYS A 206 -2.54 13.58 -10.21
C LYS A 206 -2.78 12.25 -9.49
N ILE A 207 -3.38 12.25 -8.31
CA ILE A 207 -3.70 11.04 -7.55
C ILE A 207 -4.63 10.12 -8.37
N ILE A 208 -5.70 10.68 -8.93
CA ILE A 208 -6.67 9.93 -9.73
C ILE A 208 -6.01 9.34 -10.98
N LEU A 209 -5.24 10.15 -11.71
CA LEU A 209 -4.55 9.70 -12.92
C LEU A 209 -3.54 8.59 -12.61
N GLN A 210 -2.75 8.72 -11.54
CA GLN A 210 -1.81 7.68 -11.16
C GLN A 210 -2.52 6.42 -10.68
N GLY A 211 -3.65 6.53 -9.98
CA GLY A 211 -4.49 5.37 -9.64
C GLY A 211 -5.01 4.63 -10.87
N TYR A 212 -5.45 5.36 -11.90
CA TYR A 212 -5.89 4.77 -13.16
C TYR A 212 -4.75 4.03 -13.87
N ASN A 213 -3.58 4.66 -13.94
CA ASN A 213 -2.39 4.07 -14.56
C ASN A 213 -1.89 2.83 -13.80
N ALA A 214 -1.92 2.85 -12.46
CA ALA A 214 -1.51 1.71 -11.63
C ALA A 214 -2.39 0.47 -11.84
N LEU A 215 -3.66 0.68 -12.19
CA LEU A 215 -4.59 -0.39 -12.55
C LEU A 215 -4.46 -0.86 -14.00
N GLN A 216 -3.55 -0.26 -14.79
CA GLN A 216 -3.37 -0.55 -16.21
C GLN A 216 -4.67 -0.43 -17.04
N LEU A 217 -5.56 0.46 -16.60
CA LEU A 217 -6.78 0.75 -17.33
C LEU A 217 -6.44 1.66 -18.53
N MET A 218 -7.07 1.37 -19.67
CA MET A 218 -6.94 2.17 -20.90
C MET A 218 -7.95 3.32 -20.95
#